data_AF-A0A7X9CSD1-F1
#
_entry.id   AF-A0A7X9CSD1-F1
#
_cell.length_a   1.000
_cell.length_b   1.000
_cell.length_c   1.000
_cell.angle_alpha   90.00
_cell.angle_beta   90.00
_cell.angle_gamma   90.00
#
_symmetry.space_group_name_H-M   'P 1'
#
loop_
_entity.id
_entity.type
_entity.pdbx_description
1 polymer ?
#
loop_
_entity_poly.entity_id
_entity_poly.type
_entity_poly.pdbx_seq_one_letter_code
_entity_poly.pdbx_strand_id
1 'polypeptide(L)'
;MKKKIYEINEFANMCGYFYNAFLEKNFSSNNGYNCSHPGQEETDINEETGEEIGKCYCWSCPLGFEAEIEDFKDEEIDNNGYDEECYEEMTYIVVLDSEKYE
;
A
#
# COMPACT_ATOMS: atom_id res chain seq x y z
N MET A 1 4.57 3.17 -18.27
CA MET A 1 3.80 3.32 -17.02
C MET A 1 4.63 4.22 -16.15
N LYS A 2 4.00 5.28 -15.63
CA LYS A 2 4.69 6.24 -14.77
C LYS A 2 4.79 5.64 -13.36
N LYS A 3 6.01 5.63 -12.81
CA LYS A 3 6.25 5.26 -11.42
C LYS A 3 6.19 6.50 -10.54
N LYS A 4 5.65 6.35 -9.33
CA LYS A 4 5.56 7.46 -8.39
C LYS A 4 5.65 6.98 -6.95
N ILE A 5 6.38 7.72 -6.12
CA ILE A 5 6.46 7.49 -4.68
C ILE A 5 5.25 8.11 -3.99
N TYR A 6 4.68 7.38 -3.06
CA TYR A 6 3.66 7.89 -2.14
C TYR A 6 4.02 7.47 -0.72
N GLU A 7 3.72 8.32 0.26
CA GLU A 7 3.53 7.86 1.63
C GLU A 7 2.33 6.88 1.65
N ILE A 8 2.45 5.78 2.39
CA ILE A 8 1.52 4.65 2.27
C ILE A 8 0.08 5.01 2.65
N ASN A 9 -0.11 5.89 3.64
CA ASN A 9 -1.44 6.34 4.05
C ASN A 9 -2.05 7.29 3.00
N GLU A 10 -1.23 8.14 2.37
CA GLU A 10 -1.68 8.93 1.22
C GLU A 10 -2.17 8.03 0.09
N PHE A 11 -1.41 6.99 -0.28
CA PHE A 11 -1.82 6.06 -1.33
C PHE A 11 -3.07 5.26 -0.95
N ALA A 12 -3.18 4.83 0.31
CA ALA A 12 -4.35 4.10 0.81
C ALA A 12 -5.66 4.89 0.57
N ASN A 13 -5.62 6.22 0.69
CA ASN A 13 -6.80 7.08 0.47
C ASN A 13 -7.28 7.13 -1.01
N MET A 14 -6.45 6.72 -1.97
CA MET A 14 -6.77 6.77 -3.41
C MET A 14 -6.78 5.40 -4.10
N CYS A 15 -6.15 4.37 -3.50
CA CYS A 15 -5.96 3.03 -4.07
C CYS A 15 -7.26 2.31 -4.46
N GLY A 16 -8.39 2.63 -3.82
CA GLY A 16 -9.69 2.01 -4.11
C GLY A 16 -9.86 0.58 -3.60
N TYR A 17 -8.77 -0.11 -3.23
CA TYR A 17 -8.80 -1.43 -2.59
C TYR A 17 -8.63 -1.38 -1.07
N PHE A 18 -8.18 -0.25 -0.53
CA PHE A 18 -8.04 -0.06 0.91
C PHE A 18 -9.40 -0.09 1.60
N TYR A 19 -9.46 -0.80 2.73
CA TYR A 19 -10.63 -0.80 3.60
C TYR A 19 -10.20 -1.07 5.05
N ASN A 20 -11.13 -0.89 6.00
CA ASN A 20 -10.89 -1.21 7.39
C ASN A 20 -11.76 -2.40 7.82
N ALA A 21 -11.14 -3.57 8.00
CA ALA A 21 -11.88 -4.80 8.34
C ALA A 21 -12.53 -4.75 9.72
N PHE A 22 -11.99 -3.96 10.65
CA PHE A 22 -12.61 -3.81 11.97
C PHE A 22 -13.93 -3.06 11.86
N LEU A 23 -13.99 -1.98 11.07
CA LEU A 23 -15.21 -1.19 10.90
C LEU A 23 -16.25 -1.89 10.03
N GLU A 24 -15.83 -2.60 8.98
CA GLU A 24 -16.75 -3.21 8.01
C GLU A 24 -17.20 -4.62 8.38
N LYS A 25 -16.30 -5.38 9.03
CA LYS A 25 -16.45 -6.82 9.25
C LYS A 25 -16.28 -7.22 10.72
N ASN A 26 -16.05 -6.26 11.62
CA ASN A 26 -15.77 -6.50 13.04
C ASN A 26 -14.61 -7.48 13.27
N PHE A 27 -13.59 -7.43 12.39
CA PHE A 27 -12.43 -8.32 12.44
C PHE A 27 -11.14 -7.53 12.66
N SER A 28 -10.36 -7.94 13.66
CA SER A 28 -9.08 -7.28 13.98
C SER A 28 -7.94 -7.92 13.19
N SER A 29 -7.55 -7.28 12.09
CA SER A 29 -6.37 -7.64 11.31
C SER A 29 -5.59 -6.39 10.91
N ASN A 30 -4.26 -6.48 10.97
CA ASN A 30 -3.33 -5.42 10.60
C ASN A 30 -3.72 -4.00 11.10
N ASN A 31 -4.19 -3.90 12.34
CA ASN A 31 -4.62 -2.63 12.94
C ASN A 31 -5.63 -1.82 12.10
N GLY A 32 -6.45 -2.50 11.29
CA GLY A 32 -7.45 -1.86 10.42
C GLY A 32 -6.93 -1.35 9.08
N TYR A 33 -5.69 -1.66 8.71
CA TYR A 33 -5.13 -1.41 7.38
C TYR A 33 -5.29 -2.65 6.51
N ASN A 34 -6.43 -2.76 5.82
CA ASN A 34 -6.78 -3.95 5.05
C ASN A 34 -6.88 -3.64 3.56
N CYS A 35 -6.72 -4.67 2.74
CA CYS A 35 -6.66 -4.56 1.29
C CYS A 35 -7.55 -5.62 0.65
N SER A 36 -8.39 -5.20 -0.29
CA SER A 36 -9.29 -6.06 -1.06
C SER A 36 -8.74 -6.40 -2.46
N HIS A 37 -7.50 -6.02 -2.76
CA HIS A 37 -6.89 -6.31 -4.04
C HIS A 37 -6.79 -7.83 -4.23
N PRO A 38 -7.28 -8.40 -5.35
CA PRO A 38 -7.33 -9.86 -5.55
C PRO A 38 -5.96 -10.54 -5.63
N GLY A 39 -4.91 -9.75 -5.85
CA GLY A 39 -3.53 -10.22 -5.83
C GLY A 39 -2.80 -10.05 -4.49
N GLN A 40 -3.47 -9.61 -3.41
CA GLN A 40 -2.82 -9.53 -2.10
C GLN A 40 -2.74 -10.94 -1.49
N GLU A 41 -1.52 -11.36 -1.16
CA GLU A 41 -1.21 -12.68 -0.60
C GLU A 41 -1.01 -12.65 0.92
N GLU A 42 -0.71 -11.48 1.49
CA GLU A 42 -0.62 -11.28 2.94
C GLU A 42 -2.02 -11.16 3.54
N THR A 43 -2.53 -12.26 4.09
CA THR A 43 -3.91 -12.35 4.57
C THR A 43 -4.00 -12.92 5.99
N ASP A 44 -5.14 -12.72 6.63
CA ASP A 44 -5.61 -13.48 7.79
C ASP A 44 -6.94 -14.14 7.44
N ILE A 45 -7.26 -15.28 8.04
CA ILE A 45 -8.56 -15.92 7.90
C ILE A 45 -9.44 -15.54 9.09
N ASN A 46 -10.64 -15.05 8.81
CA ASN A 46 -11.66 -14.91 9.84
C ASN A 46 -12.26 -16.29 10.13
N GLU A 47 -11.84 -16.92 11.24
CA GLU A 47 -12.27 -18.26 11.66
C GLU A 47 -13.79 -18.40 11.86
N GLU A 48 -14.52 -17.31 12.09
CA GLU A 48 -15.98 -17.34 12.25
C GLU A 48 -16.72 -17.40 10.91
N THR A 49 -16.21 -16.70 9.89
CA THR A 49 -16.87 -16.58 8.58
C THR A 49 -16.20 -17.41 7.48
N GLY A 50 -14.97 -17.84 7.69
CA GLY A 50 -14.09 -18.44 6.69
C GLY A 50 -13.57 -17.45 5.64
N GLU A 51 -13.81 -16.15 5.83
CA GLU A 51 -13.39 -15.12 4.87
C GLU A 51 -11.90 -14.79 5.01
N GLU A 52 -11.24 -14.61 3.88
CA GLU A 52 -9.85 -14.17 3.82
C GLU A 52 -9.76 -12.63 3.79
N ILE A 53 -8.93 -12.07 4.67
CA ILE A 53 -8.80 -10.63 4.92
C ILE A 53 -7.39 -10.20 4.56
N GLY A 54 -7.24 -9.48 3.44
CA GLY A 54 -5.95 -8.96 2.99
C GLY A 54 -5.42 -7.83 3.88
N LYS A 55 -4.09 -7.75 3.99
CA LYS A 55 -3.36 -6.73 4.75
C LYS A 55 -2.81 -5.67 3.80
N CYS A 56 -2.89 -4.40 4.19
CA CYS A 56 -2.29 -3.32 3.43
C CYS A 56 -0.89 -3.02 3.97
N TYR A 57 0.13 -3.36 3.18
CA TYR A 57 1.53 -3.04 3.45
C TYR A 57 2.17 -2.48 2.18
N CYS A 58 3.16 -1.58 2.32
CA CYS A 58 3.93 -1.08 1.18
C CYS A 58 4.77 -2.18 0.51
N TRP A 59 5.27 -3.16 1.28
CA TRP A 59 6.17 -4.22 0.79
C TRP A 59 5.49 -5.42 0.14
N SER A 60 4.19 -5.64 0.37
CA SER A 60 3.40 -6.70 -0.29
C SER A 60 2.30 -6.18 -1.20
N CYS A 61 2.23 -4.86 -1.42
CA CYS A 61 1.18 -4.29 -2.25
C CYS A 61 1.30 -4.78 -3.70
N PRO A 62 0.25 -5.37 -4.30
CA PRO A 62 0.32 -5.85 -5.68
C PRO A 62 0.44 -4.73 -6.73
N LEU A 63 0.26 -3.47 -6.33
CA LEU A 63 0.28 -2.29 -7.19
C LEU A 63 1.66 -1.61 -7.23
N GLY A 64 2.60 -2.06 -6.40
CA GLY A 64 3.88 -1.40 -6.19
C GLY A 64 4.88 -2.26 -5.43
N PHE A 65 5.89 -1.61 -4.89
CA PHE A 65 6.85 -2.20 -3.97
C PHE A 65 7.29 -1.14 -2.95
N GLU A 66 7.79 -1.57 -1.80
CA GLU A 66 8.32 -0.66 -0.78
C GLU A 66 9.44 0.20 -1.37
N ALA A 67 9.38 1.51 -1.14
CA ALA A 67 10.41 2.41 -1.63
C ALA A 67 11.68 2.28 -0.79
N GLU A 68 12.82 2.21 -1.45
CA GLU A 68 14.15 2.24 -0.85
C GLU A 68 14.75 3.66 -0.96
N ILE A 69 15.79 3.95 -0.18
CA ILE A 69 16.42 5.28 -0.18
C ILE A 69 16.93 5.70 -1.57
N GLU A 70 17.39 4.76 -2.40
CA GLU A 70 17.84 5.02 -3.77
C GLU A 70 16.68 5.45 -4.70
N ASP A 71 15.44 5.01 -4.45
CA ASP A 71 14.30 5.34 -5.31
C ASP A 71 13.96 6.84 -5.28
N PHE A 72 14.24 7.52 -4.15
CA PHE A 72 14.04 8.97 -4.01
C PHE A 72 14.99 9.81 -4.87
N LYS A 73 16.02 9.17 -5.45
CA LYS A 73 17.00 9.78 -6.35
C LYS A 73 16.86 9.32 -7.80
N ASP A 74 15.97 8.37 -8.07
CA ASP A 74 15.77 7.83 -9.42
C ASP A 74 14.98 8.84 -10.27
N GLU A 75 15.59 9.35 -11.34
CA GLU A 75 14.97 10.31 -12.25
C GLU A 75 13.77 9.71 -13.03
N GLU A 76 13.66 8.37 -13.09
CA GLU A 76 12.54 7.67 -13.72
C GLU A 76 11.33 7.50 -12.78
N ILE A 77 11.47 7.87 -11.50
CA ILE A 77 10.41 7.81 -10.50
C ILE A 77 10.00 9.23 -10.13
N ASP A 78 8.71 9.54 -10.27
CA ASP A 78 8.16 10.79 -9.73
C ASP A 78 8.22 10.72 -8.19
N ASN A 79 9.12 11.49 -7.58
CA ASN A 79 9.31 11.49 -6.13
C ASN A 79 8.16 12.13 -5.36
N ASN A 80 7.12 12.65 -6.04
CA ASN A 80 5.97 13.31 -5.43
C ASN A 80 6.34 14.45 -4.45
N GLY A 81 7.50 15.09 -4.66
CA GLY A 81 8.00 16.14 -3.79
C GLY A 81 8.71 15.67 -2.52
N TYR A 82 8.89 14.36 -2.33
CA TYR A 82 9.75 13.80 -1.28
C TYR A 82 11.21 13.74 -1.73
N ASP A 83 12.12 13.64 -0.77
CA ASP A 83 13.55 13.43 -1.01
C ASP A 83 14.11 12.33 -0.10
N GLU A 84 15.41 12.04 -0.24
CA GLU A 84 16.08 11.01 0.56
C GLU A 84 16.04 11.27 2.07
N GLU A 85 15.87 12.53 2.51
CA GLU A 85 15.77 12.87 3.94
C GLU A 85 14.40 12.48 4.52
N CYS A 86 13.40 12.29 3.66
CA CYS A 86 12.07 11.82 4.02
C CYS A 86 12.00 10.31 4.25
N TYR A 87 13.02 9.54 3.80
CA TYR A 87 13.00 8.08 3.81
C TYR A 87 12.81 7.50 5.22
N GLU A 88 11.86 6.58 5.32
CA GLU A 88 11.60 5.77 6.51
C GLU A 88 11.14 4.38 6.05
N GLU A 89 11.76 3.34 6.61
CA GLU A 89 11.37 1.94 6.35
C GLU A 89 9.88 1.73 6.64
N MET A 90 9.21 0.97 5.79
CA MET A 90 7.79 0.62 5.85
C MET A 90 6.82 1.80 5.70
N THR A 91 7.28 3.00 5.32
CA THR A 91 6.44 4.20 5.21
C THR A 91 6.06 4.55 3.76
N TYR A 92 6.89 4.19 2.78
CA TYR A 92 6.70 4.63 1.39
C TYR A 92 6.55 3.46 0.41
N ILE A 93 5.82 3.72 -0.68
CA ILE A 93 5.59 2.76 -1.77
C ILE A 93 5.89 3.42 -3.12
N VAL A 94 6.57 2.71 -4.00
CA VAL A 94 6.67 3.02 -5.43
C VAL A 94 5.51 2.34 -6.16
N VAL A 95 4.53 3.14 -6.59
CA VAL A 95 3.38 2.65 -7.38
C VAL A 95 3.78 2.58 -8.86
N LEU A 96 3.56 1.42 -9.50
CA LEU A 96 4.08 1.14 -10.84
C LEU A 96 3.27 1.79 -11.98
N ASP A 97 1.98 2.05 -11.77
CA ASP A 97 1.05 2.59 -12.76
C ASP A 97 0.29 3.78 -12.14
N SER A 98 1.05 4.83 -11.78
CA SER A 98 0.57 5.94 -10.95
C SER A 98 -0.51 6.79 -11.63
N GLU A 99 -0.56 6.80 -12.96
CA GLU A 99 -1.54 7.55 -13.76
C GLU A 99 -2.99 7.15 -13.47
N LYS A 100 -3.22 5.97 -12.84
CA LYS A 100 -4.55 5.52 -12.39
C LYS A 100 -5.03 6.21 -11.11
N TYR A 101 -4.15 6.90 -10.40
CA TYR A 101 -4.39 7.41 -9.06
C TYR A 101 -4.08 8.92 -8.95
N GLU A 102 -4.15 9.65 -10.07
CA GLU A 102 -3.99 11.12 -10.16
C GLU A 102 -5.33 11.86 -10.26
#